data_AF-A0A2E9XAJ5-F1
#
_entry.id   AF-A0A2E9XAJ5-F1
#
_cell.length_a   1.000
_cell.length_b   1.000
_cell.length_c   1.000
_cell.angle_alpha   90.00
_cell.angle_beta   90.00
_cell.angle_gamma   90.00
#
_symmetry.space_group_name_H-M   'P 1'
#
loop_
_entity.id
_entity.type
_entity.pdbx_description
1 polymer ?
#
loop_
_entity_poly.entity_id
_entity_poly.type
_entity_poly.pdbx_seq_one_letter_code
_entity_poly.pdbx_strand_id
1 'polypeptide(L)'
;MSWGVPSALSGLALFVLGGGVLIALLLGIFTQGQRKRSALAAVVAGAVGFQVFHFFEHGLQVGYWLLNPQKKPWFTPWAQTGVDGLAYWCQLWPGKGAAGQRGAELLHLIGNGIFLSGIVAMFVLTRIAKTNQRSVNGALLFQGLHFIEHIVLTVTVFASGTGWGASTMFGRWSGTELSSHRVWWHFTINGIATAIAIMALVALYRSGALTGSKPKVKKVGLRPRSHYAFGAVGLLALLQSLPFAVGSIVGEPAPRKVRNISLDDIQTAVGDILSPGQWWHLADPYVLLPIALLAGMWKLQRKVLDSSQETNLS
;
A
#
# COMPACT_ATOMS: atom_id res chain seq x y z
N MET A 1 -4.70 -34.27 -3.79
CA MET A 1 -5.34 -32.96 -4.00
C MET A 1 -6.51 -33.15 -4.94
N SER A 2 -7.70 -32.73 -4.54
CA SER A 2 -8.86 -32.71 -5.45
C SER A 2 -8.81 -31.42 -6.26
N TRP A 3 -8.50 -31.51 -7.55
CA TRP A 3 -8.57 -30.38 -8.48
C TRP A 3 -10.00 -29.88 -8.72
N GLY A 4 -11.01 -30.58 -8.18
CA GLY A 4 -12.42 -30.19 -8.25
C GLY A 4 -12.86 -29.21 -7.15
N VAL A 5 -11.96 -28.74 -6.27
CA VAL A 5 -12.31 -27.74 -5.24
C VAL A 5 -12.15 -26.33 -5.83
N PRO A 6 -13.24 -25.53 -5.97
CA PRO A 6 -13.18 -24.20 -6.59
C PRO A 6 -12.16 -23.24 -5.96
N SER A 7 -11.90 -23.37 -4.66
CA SER A 7 -10.89 -22.55 -3.96
C SER A 7 -9.46 -22.83 -4.45
N ALA A 8 -9.09 -24.09 -4.71
CA ALA A 8 -7.77 -24.41 -5.23
C ALA A 8 -7.49 -23.68 -6.56
N LEU A 9 -8.49 -23.64 -7.45
CA LEU A 9 -8.42 -22.97 -8.74
C LEU A 9 -8.34 -21.44 -8.60
N SER A 10 -9.08 -20.83 -7.67
CA SER A 10 -9.00 -19.38 -7.45
C SER A 10 -7.63 -18.96 -6.92
N GLY A 11 -7.06 -19.71 -5.99
CA GLY A 11 -5.70 -19.46 -5.48
C GLY A 11 -4.63 -19.60 -6.58
N LEU A 12 -4.74 -20.64 -7.42
CA LEU A 12 -3.83 -20.83 -8.56
C LEU A 12 -3.95 -19.69 -9.57
N ALA A 13 -5.18 -19.25 -9.88
CA ALA A 13 -5.42 -18.12 -10.77
C ALA A 13 -4.74 -16.83 -10.26
N LEU A 14 -4.74 -16.59 -8.94
CA LEU A 14 -4.05 -15.44 -8.34
C LEU A 14 -2.52 -15.54 -8.45
N PHE A 15 -1.93 -16.72 -8.23
CA PHE A 15 -0.50 -16.93 -8.46
C PHE A 15 -0.12 -16.73 -9.93
N VAL A 16 -0.92 -17.28 -10.86
CA VAL A 16 -0.71 -17.12 -12.30
C VAL A 16 -0.86 -15.66 -12.72
N LEU A 17 -1.84 -14.93 -12.18
CA LEU A 17 -2.03 -13.51 -12.44
C LEU A 17 -0.83 -12.69 -11.95
N GLY A 18 -0.42 -12.89 -10.68
CA GLY A 18 0.72 -12.18 -10.10
C GLY A 18 2.03 -12.47 -10.85
N GLY A 19 2.31 -13.74 -11.12
CA GLY A 19 3.47 -14.18 -11.91
C GLY A 19 3.42 -13.66 -13.35
N GLY A 20 2.26 -13.70 -13.99
CA GLY A 20 2.05 -13.21 -15.35
C GLY A 20 2.32 -11.71 -15.50
N VAL A 21 1.85 -10.89 -14.54
CA VAL A 21 2.15 -9.45 -14.52
C VAL A 21 3.65 -9.19 -14.34
N LEU A 22 4.31 -9.93 -13.45
CA LEU A 22 5.76 -9.81 -13.25
C LEU A 22 6.54 -10.21 -14.51
N ILE A 23 6.16 -11.31 -15.16
CA ILE A 23 6.76 -11.74 -16.43
C ILE A 23 6.54 -10.68 -17.51
N ALA A 24 5.33 -10.13 -17.64
CA ALA A 24 5.02 -9.07 -18.59
C ALA A 24 5.87 -7.80 -18.34
N LEU A 25 6.08 -7.43 -17.08
CA LEU A 25 7.00 -6.35 -16.69
C LEU A 25 8.44 -6.65 -17.15
N LEU A 26 8.97 -7.84 -16.83
CA LEU A 26 10.33 -8.23 -17.18
C LEU A 26 10.53 -8.26 -18.70
N LEU A 27 9.59 -8.87 -19.45
CA LEU A 27 9.59 -8.84 -20.92
C LEU A 27 9.54 -7.40 -21.45
N GLY A 28 8.73 -6.53 -20.85
CA GLY A 28 8.69 -5.10 -21.17
C GLY A 28 10.04 -4.41 -20.92
N ILE A 29 10.75 -4.75 -19.84
CA ILE A 29 12.08 -4.19 -19.53
C ILE A 29 13.12 -4.65 -20.56
N PHE A 30 13.11 -5.91 -20.97
CA PHE A 30 14.12 -6.50 -21.86
C PHE A 30 13.85 -6.30 -23.35
N THR A 31 12.63 -5.95 -23.76
CA THR A 31 12.33 -5.60 -25.15
C THR A 31 12.91 -4.23 -25.53
N GLN A 32 12.89 -3.88 -26.82
CA GLN A 32 13.42 -2.61 -27.32
C GLN A 32 12.37 -1.78 -28.08
N GLY A 33 12.64 -0.49 -28.23
CA GLY A 33 11.86 0.43 -29.06
C GLY A 33 10.38 0.51 -28.67
N GLN A 34 9.51 0.43 -29.68
CA GLN A 34 8.07 0.55 -29.51
C GLN A 34 7.44 -0.65 -28.78
N ARG A 35 8.03 -1.85 -28.90
CA ARG A 35 7.55 -3.05 -28.20
C ARG A 35 7.70 -2.90 -26.69
N LYS A 36 8.85 -2.38 -26.23
CA LYS A 36 9.08 -2.02 -24.82
C LYS A 36 8.03 -1.06 -24.29
N ARG A 37 7.78 0.03 -25.00
CA ARG A 37 6.79 1.03 -24.60
C ARG A 37 5.39 0.44 -24.50
N SER A 38 4.97 -0.33 -25.50
CA SER A 38 3.64 -0.94 -25.54
C SER A 38 3.44 -1.96 -24.42
N ALA A 39 4.43 -2.82 -24.19
CA ALA A 39 4.39 -3.80 -23.11
C ALA A 39 4.33 -3.14 -21.73
N LEU A 40 5.20 -2.15 -21.47
CA LEU A 40 5.19 -1.41 -20.21
C LEU A 40 3.89 -0.60 -20.03
N ALA A 41 3.36 0.01 -21.09
CA ALA A 41 2.09 0.73 -21.04
C ALA A 41 0.91 -0.20 -20.72
N ALA A 42 0.91 -1.43 -21.25
CA ALA A 42 -0.10 -2.45 -20.92
C ALA A 42 -0.01 -2.86 -19.43
N VAL A 43 1.20 -3.08 -18.91
CA VAL A 43 1.41 -3.35 -17.47
C VAL A 43 0.91 -2.19 -16.61
N VAL A 44 1.23 -0.94 -16.99
CA VAL A 44 0.74 0.26 -16.30
C VAL A 44 -0.79 0.29 -16.29
N ALA A 45 -1.44 0.10 -17.44
CA ALA A 45 -2.89 0.16 -17.56
C ALA A 45 -3.58 -0.92 -16.70
N GLY A 46 -3.10 -2.16 -16.77
CA GLY A 46 -3.63 -3.27 -15.97
C GLY A 46 -3.43 -3.06 -14.47
N ALA A 47 -2.23 -2.67 -14.04
CA ALA A 47 -1.92 -2.48 -12.63
C ALA A 47 -2.65 -1.27 -12.00
N VAL A 48 -2.79 -0.16 -12.72
CA VAL A 48 -3.58 0.99 -12.24
C VAL A 48 -5.06 0.65 -12.20
N GLY A 49 -5.60 -0.03 -13.22
CA GLY A 49 -6.98 -0.50 -13.23
C GLY A 49 -7.28 -1.42 -12.04
N PHE A 50 -6.38 -2.37 -11.78
CA PHE A 50 -6.42 -3.24 -10.60
C PHE A 50 -6.42 -2.42 -9.29
N GLN A 51 -5.52 -1.45 -9.16
CA GLN A 51 -5.43 -0.64 -7.94
C GLN A 51 -6.70 0.20 -7.68
N VAL A 52 -7.31 0.76 -8.73
CA VAL A 52 -8.57 1.50 -8.59
C VAL A 52 -9.68 0.58 -8.08
N PHE A 53 -9.78 -0.63 -8.62
CA PHE A 53 -10.73 -1.63 -8.13
C PHE A 53 -10.43 -2.07 -6.69
N HIS A 54 -9.15 -2.29 -6.35
CA HIS A 54 -8.71 -2.66 -5.00
C HIS A 54 -9.02 -1.55 -3.97
N PHE A 55 -8.82 -0.28 -4.34
CA PHE A 55 -9.22 0.85 -3.49
C PHE A 55 -10.74 0.93 -3.30
N PHE A 56 -11.51 0.71 -4.36
CA PHE A 56 -12.97 0.63 -4.26
C PHE A 56 -13.41 -0.49 -3.31
N GLU A 57 -12.76 -1.65 -3.35
CA GLU A 57 -13.03 -2.75 -2.44
C GLU A 57 -12.83 -2.34 -0.97
N HIS A 58 -11.71 -1.69 -0.64
CA HIS A 58 -11.49 -1.14 0.69
C HIS A 58 -12.53 -0.09 1.09
N GLY A 59 -13.04 0.70 0.14
CA GLY A 59 -14.17 1.59 0.37
C GLY A 59 -15.44 0.84 0.79
N LEU A 60 -15.73 -0.30 0.17
CA LEU A 60 -16.84 -1.17 0.58
C LEU A 60 -16.60 -1.77 1.98
N GLN A 61 -15.36 -2.13 2.32
CA GLN A 61 -14.99 -2.62 3.66
C GLN A 61 -15.20 -1.55 4.73
N VAL A 62 -14.83 -0.30 4.46
CA VAL A 62 -15.14 0.84 5.35
C VAL A 62 -16.65 1.00 5.50
N GLY A 63 -17.41 0.96 4.41
CA GLY A 63 -18.88 1.04 4.44
C GLY A 63 -19.50 -0.07 5.29
N TYR A 64 -19.05 -1.31 5.14
CA TYR A 64 -19.51 -2.43 5.96
C TYR A 64 -19.13 -2.24 7.43
N TRP A 65 -17.90 -1.80 7.72
CA TRP A 65 -17.42 -1.55 9.08
C TRP A 65 -18.23 -0.46 9.78
N LEU A 66 -18.57 0.62 9.10
CA LEU A 66 -19.43 1.69 9.65
C LEU A 66 -20.80 1.16 10.11
N LEU A 67 -21.35 0.17 9.39
CA LEU A 67 -22.61 -0.48 9.75
C LEU A 67 -22.43 -1.61 10.78
N ASN A 68 -21.20 -2.10 10.99
CA ASN A 68 -20.91 -3.30 11.78
C ASN A 68 -19.55 -3.22 12.52
N PRO A 69 -19.27 -2.19 13.34
CA PRO A 69 -17.91 -1.94 13.85
C PRO A 69 -17.40 -3.04 14.81
N GLN A 70 -18.31 -3.81 15.41
CA GLN A 70 -18.00 -4.92 16.32
C GLN A 70 -17.76 -6.25 15.61
N LYS A 71 -18.02 -6.34 14.30
CA LYS A 71 -17.81 -7.56 13.53
C LYS A 71 -16.36 -7.64 13.06
N LYS A 72 -15.93 -8.87 12.75
CA LYS A 72 -14.64 -9.11 12.09
C LYS A 72 -14.56 -8.33 10.77
N PRO A 73 -13.35 -7.95 10.32
CA PRO A 73 -13.16 -7.33 9.01
C PRO A 73 -13.86 -8.16 7.93
N TRP A 74 -14.65 -7.49 7.11
CA TRP A 74 -15.38 -8.11 6.04
C TRP A 74 -14.54 -8.12 4.76
N PHE A 75 -14.59 -9.23 4.04
CA PHE A 75 -14.11 -9.32 2.67
C PHE A 75 -15.32 -9.33 1.74
N THR A 76 -15.20 -8.64 0.61
CA THR A 76 -16.13 -8.80 -0.50
C THR A 76 -16.17 -10.28 -0.96
N PRO A 77 -17.27 -10.76 -1.58
CA PRO A 77 -17.36 -12.18 -1.99
C PRO A 77 -16.19 -12.65 -2.88
N TRP A 78 -15.69 -11.78 -3.77
CA TRP A 78 -14.54 -12.09 -4.62
C TRP A 78 -13.21 -12.06 -3.85
N ALA A 79 -13.03 -11.12 -2.93
CA ALA A 79 -11.84 -11.11 -2.07
C ALA A 79 -11.82 -12.34 -1.15
N GLN A 80 -12.96 -12.72 -0.56
CA GLN A 80 -13.09 -13.93 0.23
C GLN A 80 -12.75 -15.18 -0.59
N THR A 81 -13.22 -15.26 -1.84
CA THR A 81 -12.86 -16.35 -2.77
C THR A 81 -11.34 -16.41 -3.02
N GLY A 82 -10.68 -15.26 -3.09
CA GLY A 82 -9.22 -15.15 -3.19
C GLY A 82 -8.49 -15.59 -1.91
N VAL A 83 -8.97 -15.13 -0.75
CA VAL A 83 -8.45 -15.53 0.57
C VAL A 83 -8.56 -17.03 0.76
N ASP A 84 -9.74 -17.60 0.53
CA ASP A 84 -10.01 -19.02 0.69
C ASP A 84 -9.17 -19.86 -0.28
N GLY A 85 -8.99 -19.37 -1.50
CA GLY A 85 -8.16 -20.05 -2.48
C GLY A 85 -6.69 -20.06 -2.14
N LEU A 86 -6.14 -18.92 -1.70
CA LEU A 86 -4.75 -18.87 -1.23
C LEU A 86 -4.57 -19.64 0.08
N ALA A 87 -5.55 -19.60 0.98
CA ALA A 87 -5.57 -20.36 2.22
C ALA A 87 -5.49 -21.87 1.96
N TYR A 88 -6.17 -22.38 0.91
CA TYR A 88 -6.04 -23.78 0.49
C TYR A 88 -4.57 -24.14 0.19
N TRP A 89 -3.86 -23.31 -0.58
CA TRP A 89 -2.44 -23.55 -0.86
C TRP A 89 -1.56 -23.38 0.39
N CYS A 90 -1.90 -22.45 1.29
CA CYS A 90 -1.21 -22.30 2.57
C CYS A 90 -1.33 -23.53 3.49
N GLN A 91 -2.35 -24.40 3.33
CA GLN A 91 -2.44 -25.65 4.08
C GLN A 91 -1.33 -26.64 3.70
N LEU A 92 -0.78 -26.51 2.50
CA LEU A 92 0.28 -27.37 1.99
C LEU A 92 1.67 -26.92 2.45
N TRP A 93 1.79 -25.68 2.92
CA TRP A 93 3.03 -25.13 3.45
C TRP A 93 2.96 -25.04 4.99
N PRO A 94 3.98 -25.51 5.72
CA PRO A 94 4.02 -25.36 7.16
C PRO A 94 4.02 -23.87 7.56
N GLY A 95 3.29 -23.53 8.61
CA GLY A 95 3.24 -22.18 9.16
C GLY A 95 2.39 -22.12 10.42
N LYS A 96 2.70 -21.16 11.31
CA LYS A 96 2.04 -21.03 12.62
C LYS A 96 0.68 -20.33 12.55
N GLY A 97 0.49 -19.40 11.61
CA GLY A 97 -0.76 -18.67 11.43
C GLY A 97 -1.88 -19.54 10.85
N ALA A 98 -3.12 -19.25 11.23
CA ALA A 98 -4.29 -19.90 10.65
C ALA A 98 -4.28 -19.76 9.12
N ALA A 99 -4.70 -20.79 8.39
CA ALA A 99 -4.64 -20.82 6.92
C ALA A 99 -5.36 -19.62 6.28
N GLY A 100 -6.53 -19.22 6.81
CA GLY A 100 -7.26 -18.04 6.34
C GLY A 100 -6.49 -16.72 6.54
N GLN A 101 -5.80 -16.57 7.67
CA GLN A 101 -4.95 -15.39 7.92
C GLN A 101 -3.75 -15.36 6.98
N ARG A 102 -3.10 -16.50 6.76
CA ARG A 102 -2.01 -16.63 5.77
C ARG A 102 -2.50 -16.33 4.36
N GLY A 103 -3.68 -16.82 3.99
CA GLY A 103 -4.33 -16.54 2.71
C GLY A 103 -4.63 -15.05 2.52
N ALA A 104 -5.10 -14.36 3.57
CA ALA A 104 -5.37 -12.93 3.53
C ALA A 104 -4.09 -12.09 3.35
N GLU A 105 -3.04 -12.36 4.11
CA GLU A 105 -1.76 -11.64 3.94
C GLU A 105 -1.14 -11.93 2.56
N LEU A 106 -1.23 -13.17 2.07
CA LEU A 106 -0.76 -13.53 0.74
C LEU A 106 -1.57 -12.86 -0.39
N LEU A 107 -2.89 -12.71 -0.21
CA LEU A 107 -3.74 -11.97 -1.14
C LEU A 107 -3.28 -10.52 -1.25
N HIS A 108 -3.06 -9.85 -0.11
CA HIS A 108 -2.54 -8.49 -0.10
C HIS A 108 -1.14 -8.40 -0.70
N LEU A 109 -0.25 -9.36 -0.42
CA LEU A 109 1.08 -9.39 -0.99
C LEU A 109 1.04 -9.48 -2.53
N ILE A 110 0.22 -10.37 -3.08
CA ILE A 110 0.04 -10.53 -4.54
C ILE A 110 -0.54 -9.24 -5.14
N GLY A 111 -1.61 -8.69 -4.55
CA GLY A 111 -2.25 -7.47 -5.04
C GLY A 111 -1.30 -6.27 -5.04
N ASN A 112 -0.55 -6.07 -3.95
CA ASN A 112 0.45 -5.00 -3.86
C ASN A 112 1.65 -5.22 -4.79
N GLY A 113 2.02 -6.47 -5.08
CA GLY A 113 3.05 -6.82 -6.05
C GLY A 113 2.64 -6.50 -7.50
N ILE A 114 1.39 -6.78 -7.87
CA ILE A 114 0.80 -6.37 -9.17
C ILE A 114 0.88 -4.85 -9.30
N PHE A 115 0.43 -4.12 -8.28
CA PHE A 115 0.43 -2.67 -8.33
C PHE A 115 1.86 -2.08 -8.36
N LEU A 116 2.78 -2.60 -7.55
CA LEU A 116 4.19 -2.22 -7.57
C LEU A 116 4.82 -2.44 -8.95
N SER A 117 4.47 -3.53 -9.64
CA SER A 117 4.94 -3.80 -11.01
C SER A 117 4.50 -2.71 -11.99
N GLY A 118 3.27 -2.21 -11.84
CA GLY A 118 2.78 -1.03 -12.56
C GLY A 118 3.59 0.24 -12.28
N ILE A 119 3.90 0.51 -11.02
CA ILE A 119 4.70 1.67 -10.63
C ILE A 119 6.14 1.57 -11.15
N VAL A 120 6.75 0.38 -11.12
CA VAL A 120 8.06 0.14 -11.74
C VAL A 120 7.99 0.36 -13.25
N ALA A 121 6.94 -0.10 -13.94
CA ALA A 121 6.75 0.17 -15.36
C ALA A 121 6.63 1.68 -15.66
N MET A 122 5.88 2.43 -14.84
CA MET A 122 5.83 3.88 -14.92
C MET A 122 7.21 4.52 -14.76
N PHE A 123 7.98 4.07 -13.75
CA PHE A 123 9.35 4.54 -13.52
C PHE A 123 10.23 4.30 -14.74
N VAL A 124 10.24 3.08 -15.30
CA VAL A 124 11.01 2.77 -16.51
C VAL A 124 10.58 3.64 -17.69
N LEU A 125 9.28 3.85 -17.90
CA LEU A 125 8.77 4.73 -18.96
C LEU A 125 9.21 6.18 -18.78
N THR A 126 9.23 6.72 -17.55
CA THR A 126 9.76 8.07 -17.30
C THR A 126 11.24 8.20 -17.67
N ARG A 127 12.04 7.15 -17.40
CA ARG A 127 13.47 7.12 -17.74
C ARG A 127 13.68 7.07 -19.24
N ILE A 128 12.90 6.25 -19.96
CA ILE A 128 12.93 6.21 -21.44
C ILE A 128 12.56 7.56 -22.04
N ALA A 129 11.55 8.24 -21.48
CA ALA A 129 11.11 9.55 -21.93
C ALA A 129 12.03 10.70 -21.50
N LYS A 130 13.09 10.42 -20.73
CA LYS A 130 13.99 11.42 -20.13
C LYS A 130 13.23 12.50 -19.33
N THR A 131 12.11 12.12 -18.71
CA THR A 131 11.32 13.01 -17.86
C THR A 131 11.56 12.66 -16.39
N ASN A 132 11.95 13.64 -15.57
CA ASN A 132 12.03 13.43 -14.12
C ASN A 132 10.69 13.79 -13.47
N GLN A 133 9.82 12.80 -13.26
CA GLN A 133 8.52 12.99 -12.62
C GLN A 133 8.60 12.65 -11.14
N ARG A 134 8.54 13.67 -10.29
CA ARG A 134 8.55 13.50 -8.83
C ARG A 134 7.41 12.63 -8.31
N SER A 135 6.23 12.71 -8.95
CA SER A 135 5.08 11.88 -8.61
C SER A 135 5.39 10.40 -8.78
N VAL A 136 6.13 10.00 -9.82
CA VAL A 136 6.52 8.61 -10.06
C VAL A 136 7.55 8.13 -9.03
N ASN A 137 8.53 8.97 -8.68
CA ASN A 137 9.49 8.64 -7.62
C ASN A 137 8.80 8.50 -6.25
N GLY A 138 7.85 9.39 -5.94
CA GLY A 138 7.03 9.32 -4.73
C GLY A 138 6.15 8.08 -4.71
N ALA A 139 5.52 7.72 -5.83
CA ALA A 139 4.73 6.49 -5.97
C ALA A 139 5.58 5.26 -5.70
N LEU A 140 6.79 5.20 -6.28
CA LEU A 140 7.70 4.08 -6.14
C LEU A 140 8.17 3.91 -4.69
N LEU A 141 8.51 5.02 -4.02
CA LEU A 141 8.90 4.99 -2.61
C LEU A 141 7.73 4.54 -1.72
N PHE A 142 6.56 5.16 -1.87
CA PHE A 142 5.39 4.87 -1.03
C PHE A 142 4.91 3.43 -1.23
N GLN A 143 4.71 3.00 -2.47
CA GLN A 143 4.26 1.64 -2.76
C GLN A 143 5.34 0.61 -2.44
N GLY A 144 6.63 0.94 -2.60
CA GLY A 144 7.73 0.08 -2.18
C GLY A 144 7.71 -0.19 -0.68
N LEU A 145 7.53 0.85 0.14
CA LEU A 145 7.41 0.69 1.60
C LEU A 145 6.17 -0.12 1.99
N HIS A 146 5.02 0.15 1.38
CA HIS A 146 3.79 -0.61 1.64
C HIS A 146 3.90 -2.09 1.22
N PHE A 147 4.57 -2.38 0.09
CA PHE A 147 4.84 -3.76 -0.32
C PHE A 147 5.80 -4.47 0.63
N ILE A 148 6.84 -3.79 1.12
CA ILE A 148 7.75 -4.33 2.15
C ILE A 148 6.97 -4.66 3.42
N GLU A 149 6.05 -3.80 3.86
CA GLU A 149 5.18 -4.10 5.00
C GLU A 149 4.42 -5.41 4.79
N HIS A 150 3.83 -5.63 3.62
CA HIS A 150 3.14 -6.88 3.31
C HIS A 150 4.05 -8.10 3.22
N ILE A 151 5.30 -7.94 2.79
CA ILE A 151 6.30 -9.02 2.90
C ILE A 151 6.50 -9.37 4.37
N VAL A 152 6.75 -8.37 5.23
CA VAL A 152 6.98 -8.60 6.66
C VAL A 152 5.76 -9.23 7.32
N LEU A 153 4.55 -8.72 7.08
CA LEU A 153 3.28 -9.30 7.57
C LEU A 153 3.14 -10.76 7.15
N THR A 154 3.35 -11.07 5.87
CA THR A 154 3.22 -12.43 5.35
C THR A 154 4.24 -13.35 6.03
N VAL A 155 5.52 -12.98 6.02
CA VAL A 155 6.59 -13.77 6.63
C VAL A 155 6.32 -14.00 8.12
N THR A 156 5.92 -12.96 8.85
CA THR A 156 5.69 -13.04 10.30
C THR A 156 4.43 -13.83 10.66
N VAL A 157 3.36 -13.78 9.86
CA VAL A 157 2.20 -14.69 10.05
C VAL A 157 2.62 -16.14 9.85
N PHE A 158 3.45 -16.44 8.84
CA PHE A 158 3.95 -17.81 8.65
C PHE A 158 4.87 -18.25 9.80
N ALA A 159 5.77 -17.39 10.25
CA ALA A 159 6.79 -17.73 11.25
C ALA A 159 6.30 -17.72 12.71
N SER A 160 5.40 -16.79 13.06
CA SER A 160 4.96 -16.53 14.43
C SER A 160 3.46 -16.70 14.65
N GLY A 161 2.66 -16.74 13.58
CA GLY A 161 1.19 -16.72 13.65
C GLY A 161 0.59 -15.33 13.77
N THR A 162 1.42 -14.30 13.93
CA THR A 162 1.00 -12.90 14.05
C THR A 162 1.69 -12.06 12.98
N GLY A 163 0.93 -11.20 12.31
CA GLY A 163 1.50 -10.28 11.32
C GLY A 163 2.11 -9.07 12.02
N TRP A 164 3.35 -8.71 11.67
CA TRP A 164 4.01 -7.50 12.16
C TRP A 164 4.11 -6.45 11.05
N GLY A 165 3.36 -5.37 11.20
CA GLY A 165 3.38 -4.22 10.30
C GLY A 165 2.64 -3.05 10.90
N ALA A 166 2.72 -1.88 10.28
CA ALA A 166 2.00 -0.70 10.76
C ALA A 166 0.48 -0.93 10.78
N SER A 167 -0.05 -1.64 9.78
CA SER A 167 -1.44 -2.12 9.69
C SER A 167 -1.86 -3.03 10.84
N THR A 168 -0.93 -3.70 11.52
CA THR A 168 -1.23 -4.53 12.70
C THR A 168 -0.70 -3.94 13.99
N MET A 169 -0.22 -2.70 13.96
CA MET A 169 0.53 -2.07 15.05
C MET A 169 1.63 -2.99 15.58
N PHE A 170 2.38 -3.60 14.65
CA PHE A 170 3.46 -4.55 14.92
C PHE A 170 3.02 -5.74 15.77
N GLY A 171 1.78 -6.21 15.57
CA GLY A 171 1.19 -7.32 16.32
C GLY A 171 0.71 -6.95 17.73
N ARG A 172 0.70 -5.65 18.09
CA ARG A 172 0.29 -5.18 19.42
C ARG A 172 -1.22 -5.21 19.62
N TRP A 173 -2.00 -4.97 18.56
CA TRP A 173 -3.45 -4.89 18.65
C TRP A 173 -4.12 -6.21 18.29
N SER A 174 -5.30 -6.44 18.85
CA SER A 174 -6.15 -7.59 18.54
C SER A 174 -7.63 -7.19 18.60
N GLY A 175 -8.53 -8.12 18.26
CA GLY A 175 -9.97 -7.89 18.35
C GLY A 175 -10.47 -6.75 17.45
N THR A 176 -11.40 -5.96 17.98
CA THR A 176 -12.10 -4.86 17.28
C THR A 176 -11.21 -3.65 17.03
N GLU A 177 -10.25 -3.37 17.92
CA GLU A 177 -9.25 -2.32 17.73
C GLU A 177 -8.38 -2.60 16.49
N LEU A 178 -7.84 -3.82 16.39
CA LEU A 178 -7.07 -4.25 15.22
C LEU A 178 -7.92 -4.24 13.95
N SER A 179 -9.16 -4.73 14.03
CA SER A 179 -10.10 -4.73 12.90
C SER A 179 -10.30 -3.32 12.34
N SER A 180 -10.63 -2.38 13.24
CA SER A 180 -10.89 -0.98 12.90
C SER A 180 -9.65 -0.33 12.29
N HIS A 181 -8.50 -0.52 12.93
CA HIS A 181 -7.23 -0.01 12.43
C HIS A 181 -6.91 -0.53 11.03
N ARG A 182 -7.02 -1.84 10.80
CA ARG A 182 -6.69 -2.46 9.52
C ARG A 182 -7.57 -1.94 8.39
N VAL A 183 -8.88 -1.86 8.60
CA VAL A 183 -9.84 -1.39 7.59
C VAL A 183 -9.48 0.03 7.16
N TRP A 184 -9.24 0.93 8.12
CA TRP A 184 -8.93 2.32 7.83
C TRP A 184 -7.50 2.55 7.34
N TRP A 185 -6.53 1.79 7.84
CA TRP A 185 -5.15 1.79 7.37
C TRP A 185 -5.12 1.44 5.89
N HIS A 186 -5.68 0.29 5.51
CA HIS A 186 -5.67 -0.13 4.12
C HIS A 186 -6.46 0.82 3.22
N PHE A 187 -7.62 1.33 3.66
CA PHE A 187 -8.36 2.33 2.89
C PHE A 187 -7.52 3.59 2.64
N THR A 188 -6.89 4.15 3.68
CA THR A 188 -6.11 5.38 3.60
C THR A 188 -4.87 5.20 2.71
N ILE A 189 -4.08 4.15 2.97
CA ILE A 189 -2.84 3.87 2.25
C ILE A 189 -3.14 3.57 0.77
N ASN A 190 -4.16 2.76 0.48
CA ASN A 190 -4.58 2.52 -0.91
C ASN A 190 -5.15 3.77 -1.58
N GLY A 191 -5.83 4.65 -0.84
CA GLY A 191 -6.30 5.94 -1.35
C GLY A 191 -5.14 6.86 -1.78
N ILE A 192 -4.12 6.99 -0.93
CA ILE A 192 -2.89 7.74 -1.24
C ILE A 192 -2.19 7.14 -2.45
N ALA A 193 -1.95 5.83 -2.43
CA ALA A 193 -1.33 5.10 -3.54
C ALA A 193 -2.06 5.34 -4.87
N THR A 194 -3.39 5.22 -4.86
CA THR A 194 -4.24 5.43 -6.05
C THR A 194 -4.14 6.85 -6.57
N ALA A 195 -4.24 7.85 -5.68
CA ALA A 195 -4.13 9.26 -6.07
C ALA A 195 -2.75 9.59 -6.69
N ILE A 196 -1.67 9.13 -6.07
CA ILE A 196 -0.31 9.35 -6.59
C ILE A 196 -0.11 8.63 -7.93
N ALA A 197 -0.61 7.41 -8.08
CA ALA A 197 -0.53 6.65 -9.32
C ALA A 197 -1.32 7.30 -10.47
N ILE A 198 -2.52 7.81 -10.21
CA ILE A 198 -3.30 8.56 -11.22
C ILE A 198 -2.55 9.84 -11.62
N MET A 199 -1.99 10.59 -10.67
CA MET A 199 -1.19 11.77 -10.98
C MET A 199 0.05 11.42 -11.82
N ALA A 200 0.73 10.33 -11.49
CA ALA A 200 1.86 9.79 -12.25
C ALA A 200 1.44 9.38 -13.68
N LEU A 201 0.31 8.68 -13.82
CA LEU A 201 -0.24 8.25 -15.12
C LEU A 201 -0.59 9.45 -16.00
N VAL A 202 -1.25 10.47 -15.44
CA VAL A 202 -1.58 11.71 -16.17
C VAL A 202 -0.32 12.44 -16.59
N ALA A 203 0.71 12.50 -15.75
CA ALA A 203 1.99 13.12 -16.08
C ALA A 203 2.69 12.38 -17.24
N LEU A 204 2.69 11.05 -17.21
CA LEU A 204 3.23 10.20 -18.29
C LEU A 204 2.45 10.32 -19.61
N TYR A 205 1.12 10.41 -19.53
CA TYR A 205 0.28 10.61 -20.69
C TYR A 205 0.57 11.97 -21.35
N ARG A 206 0.62 13.04 -20.54
CA ARG A 206 0.90 14.41 -21.02
C ARG A 206 2.30 14.57 -21.61
N SER A 207 3.29 13.84 -21.08
CA SER A 207 4.64 13.86 -21.64
C SER A 207 4.79 13.05 -22.93
N GLY A 208 3.77 12.27 -23.32
CA GLY A 208 3.86 11.35 -24.45
C GLY A 208 4.66 10.09 -24.15
N ALA A 209 5.07 9.87 -22.89
CA ALA A 209 5.85 8.69 -22.49
C ALA A 209 5.08 7.37 -22.67
N LEU A 210 3.74 7.40 -22.51
CA LEU A 210 2.88 6.24 -22.75
C LEU A 210 2.63 5.97 -24.24
N THR A 211 2.39 7.02 -25.04
CA THR A 211 1.96 6.89 -26.43
C THR A 211 3.11 6.93 -27.43
N GLY A 212 4.31 7.33 -26.99
CA GLY A 212 5.45 7.61 -27.86
C GLY A 212 5.29 8.86 -28.73
N SER A 213 4.20 9.63 -28.55
CA SER A 213 3.96 10.87 -29.27
C SER A 213 4.85 12.00 -28.75
N LYS A 214 5.17 12.98 -29.61
CA LYS A 214 5.78 14.23 -29.13
C LYS A 214 4.86 14.86 -28.07
N PRO A 215 5.42 15.44 -26.99
CA PRO A 215 4.61 16.06 -25.94
C PRO A 215 3.68 17.11 -26.56
N LYS A 216 2.36 16.94 -26.38
CA LYS A 216 1.35 17.84 -26.97
C LYS A 216 1.20 19.18 -26.23
N VAL A 217 2.00 19.44 -25.21
CA VAL A 217 1.73 20.50 -24.23
C VAL A 217 2.63 21.71 -24.45
N LYS A 218 2.04 22.80 -24.97
CA LYS A 218 2.49 24.18 -24.69
C LYS A 218 2.67 24.29 -23.17
N LYS A 219 3.77 24.89 -22.68
CA LYS A 219 4.02 25.16 -21.25
C LYS A 219 2.83 25.90 -20.62
N VAL A 220 1.77 25.21 -20.24
CA VAL A 220 0.73 25.76 -19.38
C VAL A 220 1.39 25.79 -18.02
N GLY A 221 1.68 26.99 -17.54
CA GLY A 221 2.22 27.26 -16.22
C GLY A 221 1.24 26.78 -15.15
N LEU A 222 1.15 25.47 -14.95
CA LEU A 222 0.55 24.86 -13.78
C LEU A 222 1.52 25.17 -12.64
N ARG A 223 1.35 26.35 -12.05
CA ARG A 223 1.81 26.61 -10.68
C ARG A 223 1.34 25.40 -9.85
N PRO A 224 2.24 24.69 -9.16
CA PRO A 224 1.84 23.56 -8.35
C PRO A 224 0.94 24.14 -7.26
N ARG A 225 -0.38 23.90 -7.38
CA ARG A 225 -1.34 24.21 -6.32
C ARG A 225 -1.11 23.21 -5.20
N SER A 226 -0.01 23.43 -4.48
CA SER A 226 0.40 22.71 -3.28
C SER A 226 -0.76 22.60 -2.29
N HIS A 227 -1.69 23.56 -2.29
CA HIS A 227 -2.88 23.60 -1.45
C HIS A 227 -3.81 22.38 -1.62
N TYR A 228 -3.91 21.79 -2.81
CA TYR A 228 -4.71 20.56 -2.99
C TYR A 228 -4.00 19.32 -2.45
N ALA A 229 -2.67 19.28 -2.51
CA ALA A 229 -1.90 18.22 -1.86
C ALA A 229 -1.96 18.37 -0.33
N PHE A 230 -1.88 19.60 0.20
CA PHE A 230 -2.06 19.90 1.63
C PHE A 230 -3.47 19.53 2.11
N GLY A 231 -4.51 19.87 1.34
CA GLY A 231 -5.89 19.51 1.64
C GLY A 231 -6.09 17.99 1.66
N ALA A 232 -5.53 17.27 0.68
CA ALA A 232 -5.61 15.81 0.63
C ALA A 232 -4.88 15.15 1.81
N VAL A 233 -3.64 15.58 2.11
CA VAL A 233 -2.85 15.04 3.24
C VAL A 233 -3.52 15.32 4.59
N GLY A 234 -3.99 16.55 4.81
CA GLY A 234 -4.69 16.92 6.05
C GLY A 234 -6.00 16.17 6.22
N LEU A 235 -6.76 16.00 5.12
CA LEU A 235 -7.98 15.19 5.11
C LEU A 235 -7.68 13.72 5.43
N LEU A 236 -6.60 13.15 4.88
CA LEU A 236 -6.22 11.76 5.13
C LEU A 236 -5.75 11.54 6.58
N ALA A 237 -5.02 12.49 7.15
CA ALA A 237 -4.66 12.45 8.57
C ALA A 237 -5.89 12.51 9.49
N LEU A 238 -6.87 13.36 9.15
CA LEU A 238 -8.17 13.41 9.84
C LEU A 238 -8.97 12.12 9.67
N LEU A 239 -8.93 11.50 8.48
CA LEU A 239 -9.59 10.23 8.21
C LEU A 239 -8.92 9.05 8.95
N GLN A 240 -7.66 9.17 9.39
CA GLN A 240 -7.01 8.17 10.25
C GLN A 240 -7.25 8.39 11.76
N SER A 241 -7.42 9.63 12.21
CA SER A 241 -7.62 9.91 13.63
C SER A 241 -9.05 9.64 14.10
N LEU A 242 -10.06 9.89 13.25
CA LEU A 242 -11.47 9.64 13.57
C LEU A 242 -11.75 8.16 13.92
N PRO A 243 -11.28 7.17 13.15
CA PRO A 243 -11.53 5.77 13.42
C PRO A 243 -10.74 5.23 14.60
N PHE A 244 -9.57 5.77 14.88
CA PHE A 244 -8.84 5.48 16.10
C PHE A 244 -9.67 5.88 17.31
N ALA A 245 -10.22 7.10 17.32
CA ALA A 245 -11.11 7.56 18.36
C ALA A 245 -12.38 6.68 18.47
N VAL A 246 -13.03 6.35 17.35
CA VAL A 246 -14.22 5.49 17.35
C VAL A 246 -13.90 4.06 17.84
N GLY A 247 -12.81 3.46 17.36
CA GLY A 247 -12.38 2.13 17.80
C GLY A 247 -12.10 2.06 19.29
N SER A 248 -11.46 3.09 19.85
CA SER A 248 -11.20 3.21 21.29
C SER A 248 -12.45 3.49 22.14
N ILE A 249 -13.50 4.08 21.56
CA ILE A 249 -14.76 4.38 22.27
C ILE A 249 -15.73 3.19 22.22
N VAL A 250 -15.77 2.47 21.09
CA VAL A 250 -16.81 1.47 20.81
C VAL A 250 -16.30 0.03 21.06
N GLY A 251 -14.99 -0.22 21.03
CA GLY A 251 -14.44 -1.56 21.28
C GLY A 251 -14.44 -1.93 22.77
N GLU A 252 -14.84 -3.16 23.10
CA GLU A 252 -14.38 -3.75 24.36
C GLU A 252 -12.84 -3.80 24.33
N PRO A 253 -12.14 -3.31 25.37
CA PRO A 253 -10.69 -3.37 25.41
C PRO A 253 -10.27 -4.82 25.20
N ALA A 254 -9.34 -5.05 24.27
CA ALA A 254 -8.91 -6.40 23.91
C ALA A 254 -8.69 -7.26 25.17
N PRO A 255 -9.23 -8.50 25.23
CA PRO A 255 -8.95 -9.37 26.35
C PRO A 255 -7.43 -9.47 26.50
N ARG A 256 -6.90 -9.16 27.69
CA ARG A 256 -5.45 -9.14 28.02
C ARG A 256 -4.74 -10.49 27.87
N LYS A 257 -5.30 -11.47 27.16
CA LYS A 257 -4.72 -12.78 26.89
C LYS A 257 -4.31 -12.93 25.42
N VAL A 258 -3.38 -12.10 24.99
CA VAL A 258 -2.35 -12.51 24.02
C VAL A 258 -1.01 -12.05 24.56
N ARG A 259 -0.40 -12.88 25.41
CA ARG A 259 1.05 -12.91 25.68
C ARG A 259 1.36 -14.21 26.39
N ASN A 260 1.92 -15.17 25.66
CA ASN A 260 2.96 -16.02 26.24
C ASN A 260 4.27 -15.62 25.54
N ILE A 261 4.76 -14.45 25.96
CA ILE A 261 6.17 -14.07 25.83
C ILE A 261 6.81 -14.51 27.15
N SER A 262 7.90 -15.28 27.12
CA SER A 262 8.63 -15.69 28.32
C SER A 262 9.59 -14.60 28.81
N LEU A 263 10.07 -14.76 30.04
CA LEU A 263 10.55 -13.70 30.92
C LEU A 263 11.96 -13.14 30.66
N ASP A 264 12.86 -13.80 29.92
CA ASP A 264 14.21 -13.22 29.69
C ASP A 264 14.20 -12.07 28.65
N ASP A 265 13.27 -12.10 27.67
CA ASP A 265 13.27 -11.15 26.55
C ASP A 265 12.65 -9.78 26.88
N ILE A 266 11.84 -9.70 27.93
CA ILE A 266 11.07 -8.50 28.30
C ILE A 266 11.77 -7.67 29.37
N GLN A 267 12.52 -8.30 30.28
CA GLN A 267 13.04 -7.61 31.46
C GLN A 267 14.10 -6.55 31.09
N THR A 268 14.81 -6.77 29.98
CA THR A 268 15.91 -5.93 29.49
C THR A 268 15.46 -4.85 28.50
N ALA A 269 14.25 -4.94 27.93
CA ALA A 269 13.93 -4.10 26.78
C ALA A 269 13.21 -2.77 27.12
N VAL A 270 12.38 -2.69 28.16
CA VAL A 270 11.46 -1.52 28.29
C VAL A 270 11.17 -1.05 29.73
N GLY A 271 12.08 -1.28 30.68
CA GLY A 271 12.19 -0.30 31.77
C GLY A 271 12.42 1.13 31.24
N ASP A 272 12.99 1.21 30.03
CA ASP A 272 13.69 2.38 29.51
C ASP A 272 13.01 3.12 28.36
N ILE A 273 11.72 2.88 28.07
CA ILE A 273 10.98 3.72 27.10
C ILE A 273 9.74 4.38 27.74
N LEU A 274 9.99 4.97 28.93
CA LEU A 274 9.64 6.35 29.31
C LEU A 274 8.15 6.76 29.47
N SER A 275 7.74 6.93 30.74
CA SER A 275 6.75 7.93 31.17
C SER A 275 7.28 9.36 30.90
N PRO A 276 6.46 10.43 30.67
CA PRO A 276 5.04 10.58 31.07
C PRO A 276 4.03 11.04 29.99
N GLY A 277 2.79 10.51 30.07
CA GLY A 277 1.56 11.10 29.48
C GLY A 277 1.17 10.56 28.10
N GLN A 278 -0.12 10.31 27.84
CA GLN A 278 -0.72 9.78 26.57
C GLN A 278 -0.42 10.53 25.24
N TRP A 279 0.63 11.36 25.20
CA TRP A 279 0.89 12.35 24.15
C TRP A 279 1.99 11.82 23.20
N TRP A 280 2.79 10.83 23.63
CA TRP A 280 3.83 10.18 22.81
C TRP A 280 3.28 9.46 21.58
N HIS A 281 2.00 9.09 21.56
CA HIS A 281 1.36 8.54 20.36
C HIS A 281 1.40 9.52 19.17
N LEU A 282 1.52 10.83 19.43
CA LEU A 282 1.72 11.86 18.40
C LEU A 282 3.20 12.05 18.02
N ALA A 283 4.13 11.71 18.92
CA ALA A 283 5.58 11.71 18.69
C ALA A 283 6.10 10.32 18.28
N ASP A 284 5.19 9.39 18.04
CA ASP A 284 5.51 8.03 17.65
C ASP A 284 6.24 8.08 16.30
N PRO A 285 7.46 7.51 16.16
CA PRO A 285 8.13 7.42 14.87
C PRO A 285 7.23 6.86 13.78
N TYR A 286 6.18 6.09 14.09
CA TYR A 286 5.23 5.54 13.12
C TYR A 286 4.14 6.51 12.64
N VAL A 287 3.86 7.60 13.39
CA VAL A 287 3.08 8.77 12.93
C VAL A 287 4.01 9.80 12.30
N LEU A 288 5.20 9.96 12.87
CA LEU A 288 6.20 10.92 12.39
C LEU A 288 6.87 10.49 11.09
N LEU A 289 7.02 9.20 10.78
CA LEU A 289 7.69 8.74 9.55
C LEU A 289 6.87 9.02 8.29
N PRO A 290 5.54 8.75 8.23
CA PRO A 290 4.70 9.22 7.14
C PRO A 290 4.71 10.76 7.04
N ILE A 291 4.60 11.48 8.16
CA ILE A 291 4.67 12.95 8.18
C ILE A 291 6.04 13.47 7.71
N ALA A 292 7.13 12.81 8.09
CA ALA A 292 8.50 13.16 7.71
C ALA A 292 8.79 12.81 6.26
N LEU A 293 8.24 11.71 5.73
CA LEU A 293 8.29 11.38 4.31
C LEU A 293 7.53 12.42 3.49
N LEU A 294 6.34 12.82 3.95
CA LEU A 294 5.55 13.91 3.35
C LEU A 294 6.30 15.26 3.43
N ALA A 295 6.95 15.57 4.56
CA ALA A 295 7.77 16.77 4.75
C ALA A 295 9.08 16.73 3.95
N GLY A 296 9.68 15.56 3.76
CA GLY A 296 10.85 15.34 2.92
C GLY A 296 10.53 15.54 1.44
N MET A 297 9.39 15.00 0.99
CA MET A 297 8.84 15.27 -0.34
C MET A 297 8.57 16.77 -0.55
N TRP A 298 8.16 17.49 0.50
CA TRP A 298 7.98 18.94 0.50
C TRP A 298 9.29 19.73 0.40
N LYS A 299 10.34 19.40 1.18
CA LYS A 299 11.67 20.06 1.10
C LYS A 299 12.35 19.85 -0.26
N LEU A 300 12.22 18.66 -0.84
CA LEU A 300 12.71 18.37 -2.18
C LEU A 300 12.01 19.23 -3.24
N GLN A 301 10.74 19.60 -3.04
CA GLN A 301 10.02 20.46 -3.99
C GLN A 301 10.55 21.89 -4.02
N ARG A 302 10.83 22.51 -2.85
CA ARG A 302 11.30 23.91 -2.74
C ARG A 302 12.64 24.16 -3.40
N LYS A 303 13.65 23.32 -3.13
CA LYS A 303 15.02 23.49 -3.70
C LYS A 303 15.08 23.59 -5.23
N VAL A 304 14.13 23.01 -5.94
CA VAL A 304 14.09 23.06 -7.42
C VAL A 304 13.33 24.27 -7.94
N LEU A 305 12.41 24.84 -7.15
CA LEU A 305 11.80 26.11 -7.51
C LEU A 305 12.82 27.23 -7.38
N ASP A 306 13.59 27.22 -6.29
CA ASP A 306 14.63 28.22 -6.02
C ASP A 306 15.75 28.15 -7.08
N SER A 307 16.23 26.95 -7.44
CA SER A 307 17.26 26.79 -8.49
C SER A 307 16.81 27.17 -9.91
N SER A 308 15.49 27.19 -10.16
CA SER A 308 14.93 27.57 -11.46
C SER A 308 14.72 29.08 -11.62
N GLN A 309 14.77 29.84 -10.53
CA GLN A 309 14.69 31.30 -10.58
C GLN A 309 16.07 31.94 -10.78
N GLU A 310 17.12 31.36 -10.20
CA GLU A 310 18.50 31.87 -10.38
C GLU A 310 19.01 31.73 -11.82
N THR A 311 18.56 30.70 -12.56
CA THR A 311 18.95 30.48 -13.97
C THR A 311 18.24 31.37 -14.98
N ASN A 312 17.27 32.20 -14.57
CA ASN A 312 16.58 33.14 -15.45
C ASN A 312 16.97 34.61 -15.21
N LEU A 313 17.95 34.85 -14.32
CA LEU A 313 18.44 36.20 -13.97
C LEU A 313 19.91 36.43 -14.39
N SER A 314 20.50 35.48 -15.12
CA SER A 314 21.82 35.57 -15.76
C SER A 314 21.69 35.43 -17.27
#